data_AF-A0A1Q3B9G2-F1
#
_entry.id   AF-A0A1Q3B9G2-F1
#
_cell.length_a   1.000
_cell.length_b   1.000
_cell.length_c   1.000
_cell.angle_alpha   90.00
_cell.angle_beta   90.00
_cell.angle_gamma   90.00
#
_symmetry.space_group_name_H-M   'P 1'
#
loop_
_entity.id
_entity.type
_entity.pdbx_description
1 polymer ?
#
loop_
_entity_poly.entity_id
_entity_poly.type
_entity_poly.pdbx_seq_one_letter_code
_entity_poly.pdbx_strand_id
1 'polypeptide(L)'
;MVRKLEAKRSEHSLKLLCSYGGKILLRFTDGKLRYVGGHNRVLSVDRSISFTELMVKLGEFCGYSVTLRCQLPNGDLETLISIKSDEELANLIELYDDVSPGSQIRAVLSPPTLLKQISPPPSTNQSLNFSPTKHSFTDYPTAYRFLYRSSSPPIRDQRKLGRACCPHHHYQGNPRISYCDHPHCSYWN
;
A
#
# COMPACT_ATOMS: atom_id res chain seq x y z
N MET A 1 35.97 -29.69 35.37
CA MET A 1 35.78 -29.71 33.90
C MET A 1 34.36 -29.28 33.58
N VAL A 2 34.10 -27.97 33.45
CA VAL A 2 32.78 -27.45 33.06
C VAL A 2 32.88 -26.91 31.63
N ARG A 3 32.27 -27.62 30.67
CA ARG A 3 32.17 -27.13 29.29
C ARG A 3 31.13 -26.01 29.28
N LYS A 4 31.60 -24.76 29.18
CA LYS A 4 30.74 -23.61 28.88
C LYS A 4 30.12 -23.87 27.51
N LEU A 5 28.82 -24.14 27.46
CA LEU A 5 28.05 -24.19 26.23
C LEU A 5 27.84 -22.75 25.74
N GLU A 6 28.91 -22.15 25.23
CA GLU A 6 28.82 -20.98 24.35
C GLU A 6 27.86 -21.34 23.22
N ALA A 7 26.83 -20.52 23.02
CA ALA A 7 25.82 -20.77 22.00
C ALA A 7 26.48 -20.70 20.62
N LYS A 8 26.82 -21.86 20.06
CA LYS A 8 27.39 -21.97 18.71
C LYS A 8 26.34 -21.42 17.73
N ARG A 9 26.50 -20.15 17.35
CA ARG A 9 25.54 -19.49 16.47
C ARG A 9 25.45 -20.29 15.18
N SER A 10 24.24 -20.37 14.62
CA SER A 10 23.95 -21.22 13.47
C SER A 10 24.52 -20.62 12.18
N GLU A 11 25.85 -20.67 12.02
CA GLU A 11 26.58 -20.13 10.85
C GLU A 11 26.10 -20.75 9.54
N HIS A 12 25.60 -21.98 9.60
CA HIS A 12 25.01 -22.72 8.48
C HIS A 12 23.57 -22.30 8.11
N SER A 13 22.90 -21.42 8.87
CA SER A 13 21.50 -21.03 8.59
C SER A 13 21.34 -19.57 8.22
N LEU A 14 20.80 -19.29 7.03
CA LEU A 14 20.29 -17.98 6.65
C LEU A 14 18.91 -17.73 7.28
N LYS A 15 18.69 -16.53 7.84
CA LYS A 15 17.41 -16.13 8.45
C LYS A 15 16.85 -14.88 7.77
N LEU A 16 15.69 -15.04 7.15
CA LEU A 16 14.94 -13.99 6.47
C LEU A 16 13.75 -13.57 7.33
N LEU A 17 13.66 -12.29 7.69
CA LEU A 17 12.47 -11.72 8.31
C LEU A 17 11.52 -11.21 7.21
N CYS A 18 10.57 -12.06 6.83
CA CYS A 18 9.71 -11.89 5.66
C CYS A 18 8.41 -11.15 6.02
N SER A 19 8.23 -9.97 5.42
CA SER A 19 6.98 -9.19 5.45
C SER A 19 6.18 -9.40 4.16
N TYR A 20 4.97 -9.95 4.24
CA TYR A 20 4.16 -10.35 3.06
C TYR A 20 2.65 -10.21 3.28
N GLY A 21 1.87 -10.06 2.21
CA GLY A 21 0.40 -9.89 2.26
C GLY A 21 -0.10 -8.52 2.77
N GLY A 22 0.81 -7.61 3.13
CA GLY A 22 0.51 -6.22 3.49
C GLY A 22 0.91 -5.23 2.38
N LYS A 23 1.01 -3.95 2.73
CA LYS A 23 1.38 -2.86 1.80
C LYS A 23 2.46 -1.98 2.40
N ILE A 24 3.36 -1.46 1.57
CA ILE A 24 4.25 -0.36 1.95
C ILE A 24 3.51 0.96 1.70
N LEU A 25 3.43 1.82 2.70
CA LEU A 25 2.74 3.12 2.66
C LEU A 25 3.59 4.21 3.32
N LEU A 26 3.49 5.44 2.82
CA LEU A 26 4.07 6.62 3.48
C LEU A 26 3.35 6.88 4.80
N ARG A 27 4.10 7.15 5.87
CA ARG A 27 3.53 7.63 7.14
C ARG A 27 3.30 9.13 7.08
N PHE A 28 2.06 9.55 7.33
CA PHE A 28 1.66 10.97 7.27
C PHE A 28 2.48 11.91 8.17
N THR A 29 2.98 11.44 9.31
CA THR A 29 3.66 12.30 10.30
C THR A 29 5.09 12.71 9.92
N ASP A 30 5.81 11.89 9.15
CA ASP A 30 7.25 12.08 8.88
C ASP A 30 7.66 11.71 7.45
N GLY A 31 6.71 11.35 6.58
CA GLY A 31 6.96 10.94 5.21
C GLY A 31 7.65 9.59 5.04
N LYS A 32 8.02 8.86 6.11
CA LYS A 32 8.78 7.61 5.98
C LYS A 32 7.89 6.43 5.59
N LEU A 33 8.39 5.55 4.72
CA LEU A 33 7.72 4.29 4.40
C LEU A 33 7.57 3.37 5.62
N ARG A 34 6.41 2.75 5.75
CA ARG A 34 6.11 1.68 6.71
C ARG A 34 5.39 0.52 6.03
N TYR A 35 5.64 -0.69 6.51
CA TYR A 35 4.83 -1.86 6.16
C TYR A 35 3.56 -1.88 7.02
N VAL A 36 2.40 -2.07 6.39
CA VAL A 36 1.09 -2.00 7.03
C VAL A 36 0.26 -3.24 6.66
N GLY A 37 -0.29 -3.91 7.68
CA GLY A 37 -1.01 -5.17 7.54
C GLY A 37 -0.13 -6.35 7.15
N GLY A 38 -0.76 -7.45 6.73
CA GLY A 38 -0.08 -8.67 6.33
C GLY A 38 0.55 -9.44 7.49
N HIS A 39 1.57 -10.22 7.14
CA HIS A 39 2.33 -11.09 8.04
C HIS A 39 3.77 -10.60 8.14
N ASN A 40 4.40 -10.82 9.30
CA ASN A 40 5.83 -10.66 9.51
C ASN A 40 6.35 -11.91 10.22
N ARG A 41 7.06 -12.78 9.50
CA ARG A 41 7.45 -14.12 9.95
C ARG A 41 8.89 -14.43 9.54
N VAL A 42 9.59 -15.24 10.34
CA VAL A 42 10.97 -15.65 10.03
C VAL A 42 10.96 -16.94 9.22
N LEU A 43 11.61 -16.93 8.05
CA LEU A 43 12.01 -18.13 7.32
C LEU A 43 13.48 -18.42 7.64
N SER A 44 13.79 -19.66 8.04
CA SER A 44 15.16 -20.13 8.24
C SER A 44 15.47 -21.20 7.20
N VAL A 45 16.56 -21.03 6.46
CA VAL A 45 17.02 -21.94 5.40
C VAL A 45 18.52 -22.20 5.56
N ASP A 46 19.06 -23.17 4.82
CA ASP A 46 20.51 -23.36 4.74
C ASP A 46 21.19 -22.12 4.11
N ARG A 47 22.41 -21.80 4.52
CA ARG A 47 23.16 -20.64 4.00
C ARG A 47 23.59 -20.83 2.53
N SER A 48 23.80 -22.07 2.10
CA SER A 48 24.22 -22.42 0.74
C SER A 48 23.05 -22.61 -0.24
N ILE A 49 21.83 -22.21 0.15
CA ILE A 49 20.63 -22.32 -0.67
C ILE A 49 20.76 -21.53 -1.99
N SER A 50 20.41 -22.17 -3.11
CA SER A 50 20.30 -21.47 -4.40
C SER A 50 19.12 -20.49 -4.41
N PHE A 51 19.21 -19.43 -5.21
CA PHE A 51 18.12 -18.49 -5.42
C PHE A 51 16.84 -19.21 -5.90
N THR A 52 16.97 -20.19 -6.79
CA THR A 52 15.83 -20.97 -7.29
C THR A 52 15.13 -21.76 -6.17
N GLU A 53 15.89 -22.47 -5.33
CA GLU A 53 15.32 -23.22 -4.20
C GLU A 53 14.74 -22.29 -3.13
N LEU A 54 15.38 -21.14 -2.89
CA LEU A 54 14.85 -20.10 -2.00
C LEU A 54 13.50 -19.58 -2.49
N MET A 55 13.34 -19.31 -3.78
CA MET A 55 12.08 -18.85 -4.35
C MET A 55 10.97 -19.91 -4.26
N VAL A 56 11.29 -21.20 -4.36
CA VAL A 56 10.32 -22.29 -4.11
C VAL A 56 9.85 -22.27 -2.64
N LYS A 57 10.78 -22.25 -1.68
CA LYS A 57 10.45 -22.21 -0.25
C LYS A 57 9.67 -20.96 0.14
N LEU A 58 9.99 -19.81 -0.45
CA LEU A 58 9.23 -18.57 -0.27
C LEU A 58 7.81 -18.67 -0.84
N GLY A 59 7.62 -19.37 -1.96
CA GLY A 59 6.30 -19.65 -2.54
C GLY A 59 5.43 -20.51 -1.62
N GLU A 60 5.98 -21.60 -1.08
CA GLU A 60 5.32 -22.48 -0.11
C GLU A 60 4.99 -21.74 1.20
N PHE A 61 5.95 -20.96 1.72
CA PHE A 61 5.82 -20.16 2.95
C PHE A 61 4.74 -19.07 2.86
N CYS A 62 4.54 -18.50 1.67
CA CYS A 62 3.49 -17.52 1.41
C CYS A 62 2.15 -18.15 0.99
N GLY A 63 2.16 -19.35 0.41
CA GLY A 63 1.00 -19.96 -0.25
C GLY A 63 0.71 -19.42 -1.64
N TYR A 64 1.61 -18.62 -2.22
CA TYR A 64 1.51 -18.04 -3.55
C TYR A 64 2.91 -17.64 -4.06
N SER A 65 3.09 -17.54 -5.38
CA SER A 65 4.37 -17.10 -5.97
C SER A 65 4.69 -15.65 -5.58
N VAL A 66 5.97 -15.34 -5.34
CA VAL A 66 6.43 -14.03 -4.86
C VAL A 66 7.62 -13.50 -5.65
N THR A 67 7.90 -12.21 -5.50
CA THR A 67 9.18 -11.56 -5.80
C THR A 67 9.91 -11.23 -4.50
N LEU A 68 11.20 -11.54 -4.43
CA LEU A 68 12.05 -11.24 -3.28
C LEU A 68 12.65 -9.85 -3.40
N ARG A 69 12.39 -9.00 -2.39
CA ARG A 69 13.14 -7.75 -2.19
C ARG A 69 13.70 -7.71 -0.78
N CYS A 70 14.93 -7.26 -0.60
CA CYS A 70 15.62 -7.23 0.68
C CYS A 70 16.10 -5.82 1.01
N GLN A 71 16.19 -5.50 2.29
CA GLN A 71 16.91 -4.33 2.78
C GLN A 71 18.40 -4.64 2.76
N LEU A 72 19.23 -3.63 2.52
CA LEU A 72 20.66 -3.68 2.85
C LEU A 72 20.85 -3.54 4.38
N PRO A 73 21.99 -3.93 4.96
CA PRO A 73 22.31 -3.59 6.35
C PRO A 73 22.20 -2.09 6.59
N ASN A 74 21.59 -1.71 7.72
CA ASN A 74 21.26 -0.32 8.09
C ASN A 74 20.29 0.42 7.15
N GLY A 75 19.81 -0.23 6.08
CA GLY A 75 18.79 0.30 5.17
C GLY A 75 17.37 0.22 5.73
N ASP A 76 16.41 0.71 4.96
CA ASP A 76 14.99 0.72 5.33
C ASP A 76 14.07 0.30 4.16
N LEU A 77 12.78 0.69 4.20
CA LEU A 77 11.82 0.32 3.17
C LEU A 77 11.95 1.12 1.88
N GLU A 78 12.68 2.23 1.89
CA GLU A 78 12.99 3.03 0.69
C GLU A 78 14.16 2.41 -0.09
N THR A 79 15.11 1.79 0.63
CA THR A 79 16.33 1.18 0.07
C THR A 79 16.18 -0.33 -0.21
N LEU A 80 15.00 -0.78 -0.63
CA LEU A 80 14.75 -2.19 -0.96
C LEU A 80 15.35 -2.58 -2.32
N ILE A 81 16.31 -3.50 -2.32
CA ILE A 81 16.87 -4.10 -3.53
C ILE A 81 16.07 -5.34 -3.95
N SER A 82 15.92 -5.57 -5.25
CA SER A 82 15.35 -6.83 -5.79
C SER A 82 16.46 -7.86 -5.90
N ILE A 83 16.18 -9.11 -5.52
CA ILE A 83 17.10 -10.24 -5.72
C ILE A 83 16.52 -11.14 -6.83
N LYS A 84 17.36 -11.52 -7.79
CA LYS A 84 17.02 -12.24 -9.02
C LYS A 84 18.04 -13.31 -9.43
N SER A 85 19.19 -13.38 -8.77
CA SER A 85 20.25 -14.36 -9.05
C SER A 85 20.93 -14.85 -7.77
N ASP A 86 21.65 -15.96 -7.88
CA ASP A 86 22.50 -16.51 -6.82
C ASP A 86 23.65 -15.56 -6.43
N GLU A 87 24.19 -14.80 -7.39
CA GLU A 87 25.22 -13.77 -7.16
C GLU A 87 24.68 -12.61 -6.29
N GLU A 88 23.51 -12.07 -6.65
CA GLU A 88 22.85 -11.01 -5.85
C GLU A 88 22.50 -11.50 -4.45
N LEU A 89 22.11 -12.77 -4.30
CA LEU A 89 21.83 -13.39 -3.01
C LEU A 89 23.11 -13.57 -2.19
N ALA A 90 24.19 -14.07 -2.77
CA ALA A 90 25.47 -14.27 -2.10
C ALA A 90 26.07 -12.95 -1.60
N ASN A 91 26.13 -11.93 -2.48
CA ASN A 91 26.65 -10.60 -2.15
C ASN A 91 25.85 -9.95 -1.00
N LEU A 92 24.52 -10.17 -0.95
CA LEU A 92 23.69 -9.68 0.15
C LEU A 92 23.99 -10.42 1.46
N ILE A 93 24.19 -11.74 1.42
CA ILE A 93 24.50 -12.57 2.59
C ILE A 93 25.86 -12.16 3.19
N GLU A 94 26.88 -11.99 2.35
CA GLU A 94 28.23 -11.53 2.74
C GLU A 94 28.18 -10.14 3.38
N LEU A 95 27.52 -9.17 2.74
CA LEU A 95 27.36 -7.82 3.27
C LEU A 95 26.68 -7.79 4.66
N TYR A 96 25.74 -8.70 4.92
CA TYR A 96 25.11 -8.85 6.23
C TYR A 96 26.03 -9.47 7.29
N ASP A 97 26.92 -10.39 6.91
CA ASP A 97 27.93 -10.95 7.80
C ASP A 97 28.97 -9.90 8.20
N ASP A 98 29.48 -9.11 7.26
CA ASP A 98 30.47 -8.09 7.55
C ASP A 98 29.95 -6.99 8.48
N VAL A 99 28.74 -6.49 8.20
CA VAL A 99 28.19 -5.31 8.90
C VAL A 99 27.44 -5.69 10.19
N SER A 100 26.77 -6.84 10.21
CA SER A 100 25.78 -7.17 11.24
C SER A 100 25.63 -8.67 11.47
N PRO A 101 26.73 -9.41 11.73
CA PRO A 101 26.77 -10.85 11.58
C PRO A 101 25.69 -11.53 12.41
N GLY A 102 24.99 -12.49 11.81
CA GLY A 102 23.89 -13.25 12.41
C GLY A 102 22.63 -12.44 12.74
N SER A 103 22.49 -11.22 12.23
CA SER A 103 21.21 -10.52 12.12
C SER A 103 20.29 -11.22 11.10
N GLN A 104 19.02 -10.85 11.09
CA GLN A 104 18.06 -11.34 10.09
C GLN A 104 18.04 -10.40 8.90
N ILE A 105 18.15 -10.94 7.69
CA ILE A 105 17.95 -10.18 6.45
C ILE A 105 16.47 -9.81 6.36
N ARG A 106 16.16 -8.52 6.25
CA ARG A 106 14.78 -8.04 6.21
C ARG A 106 14.25 -8.10 4.78
N ALA A 107 13.24 -8.93 4.56
CA ALA A 107 12.69 -9.20 3.24
C ALA A 107 11.24 -8.71 3.13
N VAL A 108 10.89 -8.13 1.98
CA VAL A 108 9.52 -7.82 1.58
C VAL A 108 9.15 -8.67 0.39
N LEU A 109 8.10 -9.48 0.54
CA LEU A 109 7.59 -10.36 -0.50
C LEU A 109 6.30 -9.80 -1.08
N SER A 110 6.25 -9.68 -2.40
CA SER A 110 5.09 -9.18 -3.16
C SER A 110 4.70 -10.17 -4.25
N PRO A 111 3.43 -10.25 -4.69
CA PRO A 111 3.07 -11.01 -5.87
C PRO A 111 3.90 -10.54 -7.10
N PRO A 112 4.29 -11.45 -8.02
CA PRO A 112 4.92 -11.08 -9.27
C PRO A 112 4.07 -10.07 -10.04
N THR A 113 4.72 -9.03 -10.52
CA THR A 113 4.10 -8.05 -11.41
C THR A 113 3.89 -8.68 -12.78
N LEU A 114 2.76 -9.37 -12.97
CA LEU A 114 2.27 -9.66 -14.31
C LEU A 114 2.12 -8.33 -15.04
N LEU A 115 2.87 -8.17 -16.14
CA LEU A 115 2.75 -7.02 -17.02
C LEU A 115 1.27 -6.91 -17.43
N LYS A 116 0.66 -5.75 -17.15
CA LYS A 116 -0.73 -5.50 -17.53
C LYS A 116 -0.86 -5.76 -19.02
N GLN A 117 -1.68 -6.77 -19.34
CA GLN A 117 -1.99 -7.19 -20.69
C GLN A 117 -2.32 -5.96 -21.54
N ILE A 118 -1.63 -5.86 -22.69
CA ILE A 118 -1.85 -4.79 -23.66
C ILE A 118 -3.34 -4.80 -24.01
N SER A 119 -4.06 -3.74 -23.64
CA SER A 119 -5.46 -3.59 -24.02
C SER A 119 -5.55 -3.64 -25.55
N PRO A 120 -6.50 -4.41 -26.14
CA PRO A 120 -6.68 -4.37 -27.59
C PRO A 120 -6.92 -2.92 -28.03
N PRO A 121 -6.33 -2.47 -29.15
CA PRO A 121 -6.53 -1.11 -29.62
C PRO A 121 -8.02 -0.87 -29.91
N PRO A 122 -8.55 0.35 -29.62
CA PRO A 122 -9.93 0.66 -29.97
C PRO A 122 -10.12 0.55 -31.48
N SER A 123 -11.14 -0.19 -31.90
CA SER A 123 -11.47 -0.39 -33.31
C SER A 123 -11.82 0.95 -33.97
N THR A 124 -10.95 1.43 -34.86
CA THR A 124 -11.20 2.63 -35.67
C THR A 124 -12.30 2.35 -36.69
N ASN A 125 -13.56 2.63 -36.32
CA ASN A 125 -14.66 2.69 -37.27
C ASN A 125 -14.56 3.97 -38.10
N GLN A 126 -13.82 3.93 -39.20
CA GLN A 126 -13.91 4.90 -40.29
C GLN A 126 -14.54 4.24 -41.51
N SER A 127 -15.66 4.79 -41.99
CA SER A 127 -15.86 5.23 -43.38
C SER A 127 -17.35 5.21 -43.75
N LEU A 128 -17.88 6.36 -44.17
CA LEU A 128 -18.35 6.62 -45.54
C LEU A 128 -19.22 7.89 -45.56
N ASN A 129 -18.73 8.94 -46.23
CA ASN A 129 -19.51 10.11 -46.63
C ASN A 129 -19.71 10.05 -48.15
N PHE A 130 -20.94 10.17 -48.64
CA PHE A 130 -21.23 10.76 -49.96
C PHE A 130 -22.55 11.54 -49.94
N SER A 131 -22.48 12.76 -50.47
CA SER A 131 -23.50 13.83 -50.46
C SER A 131 -24.49 13.69 -51.65
N PRO A 132 -25.22 14.71 -52.16
CA PRO A 132 -25.59 16.05 -51.62
C PRO A 132 -27.08 16.46 -51.85
N THR A 133 -27.53 17.54 -51.20
CA THR A 133 -28.52 18.45 -51.85
C THR A 133 -28.24 19.90 -51.49
N LYS A 134 -28.20 20.78 -52.49
CA LYS A 134 -28.02 22.23 -52.34
C LYS A 134 -29.38 22.91 -52.28
N HIS A 135 -29.62 23.81 -51.33
CA HIS A 135 -30.46 25.00 -51.55
C HIS A 135 -29.95 26.16 -50.70
N SER A 136 -29.37 27.14 -51.39
CA SER A 136 -29.13 28.49 -50.86
C SER A 136 -30.37 29.36 -51.10
N PHE A 137 -30.73 30.24 -50.18
CA PHE A 137 -30.73 31.70 -50.37
C PHE A 137 -31.01 32.42 -49.04
N THR A 138 -30.61 33.68 -48.96
CA THR A 138 -30.42 34.48 -47.74
C THR A 138 -31.62 35.35 -47.39
N ASP A 139 -31.89 35.58 -46.10
CA ASP A 139 -32.02 36.97 -45.60
C ASP A 139 -31.93 37.16 -44.07
N TYR A 140 -31.28 38.28 -43.70
CA TYR A 140 -31.13 39.01 -42.42
C TYR A 140 -30.87 38.33 -41.05
N PRO A 141 -30.06 38.97 -40.16
CA PRO A 141 -29.73 38.47 -38.82
C PRO A 141 -30.60 39.09 -37.72
N THR A 142 -30.64 38.47 -36.53
CA THR A 142 -31.04 39.17 -35.30
C THR A 142 -30.12 38.81 -34.13
N ALA A 143 -29.66 39.87 -33.47
CA ALA A 143 -28.75 39.86 -32.33
C ALA A 143 -29.38 39.31 -31.04
N TYR A 144 -28.54 38.66 -30.24
CA TYR A 144 -28.49 38.70 -28.76
C TYR A 144 -29.79 38.99 -27.98
N ARG A 145 -30.22 38.05 -27.11
CA ARG A 145 -30.70 38.41 -25.76
C ARG A 145 -30.30 37.40 -24.68
N PHE A 146 -30.04 37.97 -23.51
CA PHE A 146 -29.56 37.33 -22.29
C PHE A 146 -30.69 36.73 -21.43
N LEU A 147 -30.35 35.61 -20.77
CA LEU A 147 -30.65 35.25 -19.37
C LEU A 147 -32.10 35.05 -18.84
N TYR A 148 -32.11 34.32 -17.70
CA TYR A 148 -33.16 34.13 -16.71
C TYR A 148 -34.39 33.30 -17.08
N ARG A 149 -34.37 32.03 -16.63
CA ARG A 149 -35.53 31.45 -15.94
C ARG A 149 -35.12 30.65 -14.71
N SER A 150 -35.06 31.33 -13.58
CA SER A 150 -35.00 30.75 -12.25
C SER A 150 -36.29 29.98 -11.93
N SER A 151 -36.16 28.76 -11.38
CA SER A 151 -37.29 27.94 -10.90
C SER A 151 -36.84 27.09 -9.71
N SER A 152 -37.17 27.55 -8.50
CA SER A 152 -37.09 26.79 -7.24
C SER A 152 -38.42 27.00 -6.47
N PRO A 153 -38.71 26.27 -5.37
CA PRO A 153 -39.51 25.04 -5.38
C PRO A 153 -40.83 25.18 -4.58
N PRO A 154 -41.71 24.17 -4.54
CA PRO A 154 -42.87 24.18 -3.65
C PRO A 154 -42.48 23.91 -2.19
N ILE A 155 -43.23 24.53 -1.27
CA ILE A 155 -43.01 24.58 0.18
C ILE A 155 -43.74 23.44 0.91
N ARG A 156 -43.15 22.92 2.00
CA ARG A 156 -43.91 22.27 3.09
C ARG A 156 -43.49 22.83 4.45
N ASP A 157 -44.41 23.53 5.12
CA ASP A 157 -44.22 24.14 6.44
C ASP A 157 -44.37 23.09 7.56
N GLN A 158 -43.42 23.03 8.49
CA GLN A 158 -43.72 22.64 9.87
C GLN A 158 -42.76 23.33 10.84
N ARG A 159 -43.34 24.15 11.74
CA ARG A 159 -42.62 25.01 12.68
C ARG A 159 -42.34 24.25 13.98
N LYS A 160 -41.15 24.43 14.57
CA LYS A 160 -40.98 25.18 15.85
C LYS A 160 -39.50 25.33 16.26
N LEU A 161 -39.20 26.54 16.75
CA LEU A 161 -38.11 27.03 17.61
C LEU A 161 -37.04 26.02 18.09
N GLY A 162 -35.74 26.31 18.15
CA GLY A 162 -35.04 27.60 18.06
C GLY A 162 -33.78 27.63 18.97
N ARG A 163 -32.84 28.53 18.65
CA ARG A 163 -31.61 28.89 19.43
C ARG A 163 -30.52 27.78 19.52
N ALA A 164 -29.24 28.07 19.77
CA ALA A 164 -28.38 29.22 19.44
C ALA A 164 -26.91 28.82 19.80
N CYS A 165 -25.92 29.50 19.19
CA CYS A 165 -24.53 29.65 19.67
C CYS A 165 -23.69 28.39 19.98
N CYS A 166 -22.67 28.14 19.15
CA CYS A 166 -21.56 27.24 19.49
C CYS A 166 -20.64 27.90 20.55
N PRO A 167 -20.37 27.28 21.71
CA PRO A 167 -19.43 27.82 22.69
C PRO A 167 -17.97 27.61 22.27
N HIS A 168 -17.17 28.67 22.39
CA HIS A 168 -15.71 28.64 22.33
C HIS A 168 -15.18 27.86 23.55
N HIS A 169 -14.50 26.72 23.34
CA HIS A 169 -13.88 25.99 24.45
C HIS A 169 -12.37 26.28 24.55
N HIS A 170 -12.02 27.15 25.50
CA HIS A 170 -10.65 27.25 26.01
C HIS A 170 -10.27 25.91 26.66
N TYR A 171 -9.11 25.36 26.31
CA TYR A 171 -8.51 24.24 27.04
C TYR A 171 -7.26 24.70 27.77
N GLN A 172 -7.32 24.65 29.11
CA GLN A 172 -6.21 24.92 30.00
C GLN A 172 -6.30 23.88 31.13
N GLY A 173 -5.25 23.07 31.31
CA GLY A 173 -5.16 22.10 32.41
C GLY A 173 -4.96 20.64 31.98
N ASN A 174 -3.88 20.06 32.50
CA ASN A 174 -3.61 18.63 32.62
C ASN A 174 -3.47 18.39 34.14
N PRO A 175 -4.10 17.39 34.78
CA PRO A 175 -3.37 16.14 35.03
C PRO A 175 -4.20 14.83 35.21
N ARG A 176 -3.53 13.70 34.97
CA ARG A 176 -3.63 12.39 35.70
C ARG A 176 -4.98 11.66 35.84
N ILE A 177 -5.03 10.47 35.22
CA ILE A 177 -5.54 9.16 35.72
C ILE A 177 -6.99 9.11 36.28
N SER A 178 -7.85 8.37 35.59
CA SER A 178 -8.72 7.37 36.22
C SER A 178 -9.02 6.21 35.26
N TYR A 179 -9.03 4.99 35.77
CA TYR A 179 -9.63 3.84 35.10
C TYR A 179 -11.16 3.95 35.16
N CYS A 180 -11.84 3.41 34.15
CA CYS A 180 -13.23 2.96 34.26
C CYS A 180 -13.35 1.62 33.52
N ASP A 181 -13.64 0.57 34.28
CA ASP A 181 -14.05 -0.73 33.76
C ASP A 181 -15.44 -0.68 33.09
N HIS A 182 -15.60 -1.59 32.13
CA HIS A 182 -16.80 -2.34 31.68
C HIS A 182 -18.13 -2.22 32.47
N PRO A 183 -19.32 -2.60 31.91
CA PRO A 183 -19.52 -3.49 30.75
C PRO A 183 -20.70 -3.18 29.78
N HIS A 184 -20.82 -4.07 28.78
CA HIS A 184 -22.05 -4.64 28.20
C HIS A 184 -22.89 -3.93 27.10
N CYS A 185 -22.93 -4.66 25.98
CA CYS A 185 -23.87 -4.67 24.87
C CYS A 185 -25.38 -4.68 25.25
N SER A 186 -26.23 -3.94 24.51
CA SER A 186 -27.42 -4.50 23.79
C SER A 186 -28.32 -3.43 23.10
N TYR A 187 -28.55 -3.58 21.78
CA TYR A 187 -29.70 -3.09 20.95
C TYR A 187 -30.06 -1.56 21.00
N TRP A 188 -30.66 -0.91 20.00
CA TRP A 188 -31.87 -1.24 19.20
C TRP A 188 -31.88 -0.54 17.82
N ASN A 189 -32.90 -0.92 17.01
CA ASN A 189 -33.27 -0.38 15.69
C ASN A 189 -33.32 1.16 15.58
#